data_AF-A0A6M4BW53-F1
#
_entry.id   AF-A0A6M4BW53-F1
#
_cell.length_a   1.000
_cell.length_b   1.000
_cell.length_c   1.000
_cell.angle_alpha   90.00
_cell.angle_beta   90.00
_cell.angle_gamma   90.00
#
_symmetry.space_group_name_H-M   'P 1'
#
loop_
_entity.id
_entity.type
_entity.pdbx_description
1 polymer ?
#
loop_
_entity_poly.entity_id
_entity_poly.type
_entity_poly.pdbx_seq_one_letter_code
_entity_poly.pdbx_strand_id
1 'polypeptide(L)'
;YIFRTMELQSREYLIQLSKTDAPFRILQERVKQLKQATKQELDYFQYYIDRINNEIGREYYNESYLQEKFFRILNETFYDSVASPNTLKLKICIEYVYEQVFGKCDEGHQSLMDPMKILEVMYEDYNLRLDSLDFKVVKQAQSDFFAQDLKMMRNAYTAEREL
;
A
#
# COMPACT_ATOMS: atom_id res chain seq x y z
N TYR A 1 67.69 -35.74 53.44
CA TYR A 1 66.59 -36.32 52.64
C TYR A 1 65.72 -35.22 52.02
N ILE A 2 65.22 -34.26 52.81
CA ILE A 2 64.33 -33.16 52.39
C ILE A 2 64.90 -32.29 51.25
N PHE A 3 66.17 -31.89 51.31
CA PHE A 3 66.77 -31.06 50.27
C PHE A 3 66.83 -31.75 48.90
N ARG A 4 67.09 -33.06 48.87
CA ARG A 4 67.16 -33.83 47.63
C ARG A 4 65.78 -34.02 46.99
N THR A 5 64.74 -34.19 47.81
CA THR A 5 63.36 -34.23 47.31
C THR A 5 62.90 -32.88 46.76
N MET A 6 63.28 -31.77 47.42
CA MET A 6 63.00 -30.42 46.91
C MET A 6 63.71 -30.13 45.59
N GLU A 7 64.98 -30.54 45.47
CA GLU A 7 65.75 -30.42 44.23
C GLU A 7 65.07 -31.18 43.07
N LEU A 8 64.63 -32.42 43.33
CA LEU A 8 63.97 -33.26 42.34
C LEU A 8 62.62 -32.67 41.89
N GLN A 9 61.83 -32.15 42.84
CA GLN A 9 60.57 -31.47 42.55
C GLN A 9 60.77 -30.17 41.76
N SER A 10 61.78 -29.38 42.13
CA SER A 10 62.13 -28.15 41.42
C SER A 10 62.57 -28.43 39.98
N ARG A 11 63.39 -29.47 39.78
CA ARG A 11 63.81 -29.92 38.45
C ARG A 11 62.62 -30.36 37.60
N GLU A 12 61.73 -31.18 38.17
CA GLU A 12 60.56 -31.66 37.45
C GLU A 12 59.63 -30.50 37.07
N TYR A 13 59.43 -29.55 37.98
CA TYR A 13 58.65 -28.34 37.71
C TYR A 13 59.25 -27.52 36.56
N LEU A 14 60.57 -27.30 36.53
CA LEU A 14 61.25 -26.57 35.45
C LEU A 14 61.17 -27.29 34.10
N ILE A 15 61.20 -28.63 34.10
CA ILE A 15 61.00 -29.43 32.88
C ILE A 15 59.57 -29.27 32.36
N GLN A 16 58.57 -29.30 33.24
CA GLN A 16 57.17 -29.10 32.84
C GLN A 16 56.92 -27.67 32.36
N LEU A 17 57.52 -26.68 33.02
CA LEU A 17 57.43 -25.27 32.60
C LEU A 17 58.06 -25.04 31.22
N SER A 18 59.25 -25.60 30.97
CA SER A 18 59.91 -25.48 29.66
C SER A 18 59.13 -26.17 28.53
N LYS A 19 58.46 -27.30 28.84
CA LYS A 19 57.56 -27.98 27.90
C LYS A 19 56.28 -27.20 27.60
N THR A 20 55.79 -26.39 28.54
CA THR A 20 54.46 -25.75 28.44
C THR A 20 54.51 -24.28 28.01
N ASP A 21 55.63 -23.58 28.20
CA ASP A 21 55.73 -22.15 27.84
C ASP A 21 55.52 -21.89 26.34
N ALA A 22 56.18 -22.63 25.46
CA ALA A 22 56.01 -22.46 24.01
C ALA A 22 54.58 -22.80 23.52
N PRO A 23 53.97 -23.95 23.88
CA PRO A 23 52.58 -24.23 23.56
C PRO A 23 51.60 -23.17 24.09
N PHE A 24 51.83 -22.64 25.29
CA PHE A 24 50.96 -21.62 25.89
C PHE A 24 51.00 -20.31 25.11
N ARG A 25 52.18 -19.85 24.69
CA ARG A 25 52.32 -18.66 23.83
C ARG A 25 51.63 -18.83 22.49
N ILE A 26 51.82 -19.98 21.85
CA ILE A 26 51.14 -20.30 20.57
C ILE A 26 49.62 -20.29 20.78
N LEU A 27 49.12 -20.90 21.86
CA LEU A 27 47.69 -20.89 22.16
C LEU A 27 47.16 -19.46 22.35
N GLN A 28 47.88 -18.60 23.08
CA GLN A 28 47.48 -17.19 23.25
C GLN A 28 47.44 -16.43 21.92
N GLU A 29 48.43 -16.63 21.05
CA GLU A 29 48.42 -16.03 19.71
C GLU A 29 47.25 -16.52 18.87
N ARG A 30 46.95 -17.83 18.89
CA ARG A 30 45.79 -18.40 18.20
C ARG A 30 44.48 -17.85 18.72
N VAL A 31 44.33 -17.69 20.03
CA VAL A 31 43.14 -17.07 20.63
C VAL A 31 42.99 -15.62 20.17
N LYS A 32 44.09 -14.87 20.07
CA LYS A 32 44.06 -13.48 19.58
C LYS A 32 43.66 -13.42 18.10
N GLN A 33 44.24 -14.29 17.26
CA GLN A 33 43.90 -14.40 15.85
C GLN A 33 42.43 -14.78 15.66
N LEU A 34 41.93 -15.75 16.41
CA LEU A 34 40.54 -16.18 16.34
C LEU A 34 39.58 -15.05 16.72
N LYS A 35 39.85 -14.33 17.83
CA LYS A 35 39.04 -13.16 18.23
C LYS A 35 39.01 -12.08 17.15
N GLN A 36 40.13 -11.84 16.48
CA GLN A 36 40.20 -10.86 15.40
C GLN A 36 39.40 -11.32 14.17
N ALA A 37 39.53 -12.58 13.77
CA ALA A 37 38.79 -13.16 12.66
C ALA A 37 37.28 -13.12 12.92
N THR A 38 36.83 -13.55 14.12
CA THR A 38 35.42 -13.50 14.50
C THR A 38 34.87 -12.07 14.49
N LYS A 39 35.67 -11.10 14.95
CA LYS A 39 35.25 -9.69 14.90
C LYS A 39 35.07 -9.21 13.45
N GLN A 40 36.00 -9.55 12.56
CA GLN A 40 35.90 -9.19 11.15
C GLN A 40 34.67 -9.83 10.47
N GLU A 41 34.38 -11.09 10.78
CA GLU A 41 33.18 -11.77 10.28
C GLU A 41 31.90 -11.09 10.79
N LEU A 42 31.85 -10.71 12.07
CA LEU A 42 30.71 -9.97 12.63
C LEU A 42 30.50 -8.63 11.95
N ASP A 43 31.58 -7.86 11.74
CA ASP A 43 31.52 -6.57 11.04
C ASP A 43 31.02 -6.76 9.59
N TYR A 44 31.45 -7.84 8.92
CA TYR A 44 30.99 -8.19 7.58
C TYR A 44 29.50 -8.56 7.55
N PHE A 45 29.04 -9.38 8.50
CA PHE A 45 27.62 -9.72 8.58
C PHE A 45 26.76 -8.49 8.88
N GLN A 46 27.20 -7.61 9.78
CA GLN A 46 26.49 -6.37 10.08
C GLN A 46 26.36 -5.49 8.82
N TYR A 47 27.43 -5.34 8.05
CA TYR A 47 27.39 -4.61 6.78
C TYR A 47 26.36 -5.20 5.80
N TYR A 48 26.29 -6.53 5.68
CA TYR A 48 25.30 -7.18 4.81
C TYR A 48 23.88 -6.99 5.30
N ILE A 49 23.65 -7.09 6.61
CA ILE A 49 22.34 -6.83 7.22
C ILE A 49 21.90 -5.40 6.91
N ASP A 50 22.78 -4.41 7.14
CA ASP A 50 22.47 -3.01 6.91
C ASP A 50 22.20 -2.73 5.42
N ARG A 51 22.98 -3.36 4.52
CA ARG A 51 22.76 -3.27 3.08
C ARG A 51 21.39 -3.83 2.68
N ILE A 52 21.05 -5.03 3.14
CA ILE A 52 19.76 -5.67 2.83
C ILE A 52 18.60 -4.84 3.37
N ASN A 53 18.71 -4.31 4.59
CA ASN A 53 17.69 -3.44 5.16
C ASN A 53 17.47 -2.17 4.34
N ASN A 54 18.53 -1.57 3.80
CA ASN A 54 18.43 -0.42 2.90
C ASN A 54 17.76 -0.79 1.56
N GLU A 55 18.10 -1.96 1.00
CA GLU A 55 17.45 -2.46 -0.22
C GLU A 55 15.95 -2.70 0.02
N ILE A 56 15.58 -3.34 1.14
CA ILE A 56 14.19 -3.53 1.54
C ILE A 56 13.45 -2.19 1.68
N GLY A 57 14.04 -1.22 2.36
CA GLY A 57 13.45 0.12 2.52
C GLY A 57 13.20 0.83 1.19
N ARG A 58 14.12 0.67 0.23
CA ARG A 58 13.97 1.20 -1.12
C ARG A 58 12.83 0.53 -1.89
N GLU A 59 12.72 -0.79 -1.80
CA GLU A 59 11.64 -1.52 -2.47
C GLU A 59 10.26 -1.17 -1.91
N TYR A 60 10.11 -1.04 -0.59
CA TYR A 60 8.86 -0.56 0.02
C TYR A 60 8.47 0.85 -0.45
N TYR A 61 9.45 1.76 -0.55
CA TYR A 61 9.20 3.10 -1.08
C TYR A 61 8.75 3.04 -2.55
N ASN A 62 9.43 2.24 -3.38
CA ASN A 62 9.07 2.07 -4.79
C ASN A 62 7.67 1.47 -4.95
N GLU A 63 7.32 0.45 -4.17
CA GLU A 63 6.00 -0.17 -4.17
C GLU A 63 4.91 0.86 -3.89
N SER A 64 5.05 1.61 -2.79
CA SER A 64 4.09 2.64 -2.41
C SER A 64 3.98 3.74 -3.47
N TYR A 65 5.11 4.20 -4.01
CA TYR A 65 5.16 5.23 -5.04
C TYR A 65 4.50 4.77 -6.36
N LEU A 66 4.74 3.53 -6.78
CA LEU A 66 4.13 2.97 -7.98
C LEU A 66 2.63 2.75 -7.77
N GLN A 67 2.22 2.28 -6.60
CA GLN A 67 0.82 2.11 -6.25
C GLN A 67 0.06 3.44 -6.31
N GLU A 68 0.60 4.50 -5.72
CA GLU A 68 0.01 5.84 -5.76
C GLU A 68 -0.12 6.34 -7.21
N LYS A 69 0.95 6.22 -8.00
CA LYS A 69 0.91 6.59 -9.43
C LYS A 69 -0.12 5.78 -10.22
N PHE A 70 -0.20 4.47 -9.98
CA PHE A 70 -1.14 3.60 -10.65
C PHE A 70 -2.58 4.03 -10.36
N PHE A 71 -2.94 4.21 -9.09
CA PHE A 71 -4.30 4.63 -8.73
C PHE A 71 -4.61 6.05 -9.19
N ARG A 72 -3.63 6.94 -9.22
CA ARG A 72 -3.80 8.26 -9.80
C ARG A 72 -4.16 8.18 -11.28
N ILE A 73 -3.42 7.42 -12.08
CA ILE A 73 -3.72 7.22 -13.51
C ILE A 73 -5.09 6.56 -13.69
N LEU A 74 -5.38 5.55 -12.87
CA LEU A 74 -6.64 4.81 -12.93
C LEU A 74 -7.84 5.74 -12.66
N ASN A 75 -7.77 6.56 -11.61
CA ASN A 75 -8.88 7.39 -11.13
C ASN A 75 -8.98 8.76 -11.81
N GLU A 76 -7.91 9.27 -12.43
CA GLU A 76 -7.94 10.50 -13.21
C GLU A 76 -8.18 10.16 -14.69
N THR A 77 -7.11 10.07 -15.47
CA THR A 77 -7.17 10.04 -16.93
C THR A 77 -7.86 8.81 -17.50
N PHE A 78 -7.66 7.63 -16.91
CA PHE A 78 -8.31 6.41 -17.39
C PHE A 78 -9.80 6.41 -17.06
N TYR A 79 -10.16 6.71 -15.81
CA TYR A 79 -11.56 6.80 -15.40
C TYR A 79 -12.31 7.82 -16.25
N ASP A 80 -11.80 9.04 -16.39
CA ASP A 80 -12.44 10.09 -17.17
C ASP A 80 -12.66 9.68 -18.63
N SER A 81 -11.66 9.03 -19.23
CA SER A 81 -11.67 8.67 -20.65
C SER A 81 -12.44 7.39 -20.98
N VAL A 82 -12.63 6.48 -20.03
CA VAL A 82 -13.18 5.13 -20.33
C VAL A 82 -14.43 4.82 -19.52
N ALA A 83 -14.45 5.17 -18.22
CA ALA A 83 -15.44 4.68 -17.26
C ALA A 83 -16.29 5.79 -16.62
N SER A 84 -16.02 7.06 -16.92
CA SER A 84 -16.77 8.17 -16.34
C SER A 84 -18.23 8.10 -16.79
N PRO A 85 -19.18 8.61 -15.96
CA PRO A 85 -20.60 8.58 -16.32
C PRO A 85 -20.89 9.27 -17.65
N ASN A 86 -20.15 10.33 -17.99
CA ASN A 86 -20.33 11.06 -19.22
C ASN A 86 -19.82 10.26 -20.43
N THR A 87 -18.66 9.63 -20.31
CA THR A 87 -18.09 8.80 -21.38
C THR A 87 -18.90 7.52 -21.60
N LEU A 88 -19.36 6.87 -20.53
CA LEU A 88 -20.26 5.71 -20.64
C LEU A 88 -21.60 6.09 -21.28
N LYS A 89 -22.21 7.22 -20.89
CA LYS A 89 -23.43 7.73 -21.56
C LYS A 89 -23.18 7.95 -23.05
N LEU A 90 -22.08 8.59 -23.42
CA LEU A 90 -21.73 8.83 -24.82
C LEU A 90 -21.57 7.51 -25.59
N LYS A 91 -20.85 6.54 -25.02
CA LYS A 91 -20.68 5.21 -25.61
C LYS A 91 -22.02 4.52 -25.84
N ILE A 92 -22.89 4.49 -24.83
CA ILE A 92 -24.24 3.92 -24.92
C ILE A 92 -25.07 4.61 -26.01
N CYS A 93 -25.03 5.95 -26.07
CA CYS A 93 -25.75 6.69 -27.11
C CYS A 93 -25.25 6.33 -28.52
N ILE A 94 -23.94 6.22 -28.70
CA ILE A 94 -23.33 5.85 -29.98
C ILE A 94 -23.75 4.41 -30.35
N GLU A 95 -23.58 3.45 -29.43
CA GLU A 95 -23.94 2.05 -29.65
C GLU A 95 -25.44 1.89 -29.97
N TYR A 96 -26.31 2.61 -29.26
CA TYR A 96 -27.75 2.62 -29.53
C TYR A 96 -28.08 3.14 -30.92
N VAL A 97 -27.49 4.26 -31.34
CA VAL A 97 -27.69 4.80 -32.69
C VAL A 97 -27.16 3.82 -33.75
N TYR A 98 -26.01 3.20 -33.50
CA TYR A 98 -25.45 2.22 -34.41
C TYR A 98 -26.35 0.99 -34.58
N GLU A 99 -26.84 0.41 -33.48
CA GLU A 99 -27.75 -0.73 -33.53
C GLU A 99 -29.09 -0.38 -34.23
N GLN A 100 -29.66 0.80 -33.96
CA GLN A 100 -30.95 1.19 -34.53
C GLN A 100 -30.86 1.58 -36.02
N VAL A 101 -29.77 2.21 -36.44
CA VAL A 101 -29.62 2.74 -37.81
C VAL A 101 -28.93 1.74 -38.74
N PHE A 102 -27.92 1.01 -38.26
CA PHE A 102 -27.07 0.15 -39.08
C PHE A 102 -27.27 -1.36 -38.82
N GLY A 103 -28.05 -1.75 -37.81
CA GLY A 103 -28.27 -3.14 -37.43
C GLY A 103 -27.15 -3.70 -36.54
N LYS A 104 -27.14 -5.03 -36.30
CA LYS A 104 -26.11 -5.69 -35.47
C LYS A 104 -24.72 -5.49 -36.08
N CYS A 105 -23.81 -4.90 -35.33
CA CYS A 105 -22.42 -4.73 -35.71
C CYS A 105 -21.60 -5.95 -35.26
N ASP A 106 -20.98 -6.66 -36.21
CA ASP A 106 -20.29 -7.93 -35.97
C ASP A 106 -18.84 -7.77 -35.45
N GLU A 107 -18.28 -6.56 -35.38
CA GLU A 107 -16.89 -6.35 -34.92
C GLU A 107 -16.78 -5.31 -33.81
N GLY A 108 -16.20 -5.72 -32.67
CA GLY A 108 -15.68 -4.82 -31.63
C GLY A 108 -16.69 -4.19 -30.66
N HIS A 109 -17.99 -4.30 -30.93
CA HIS A 109 -19.04 -3.80 -30.04
C HIS A 109 -19.52 -4.89 -29.07
N GLN A 110 -19.32 -4.66 -27.77
CA GLN A 110 -19.93 -5.51 -26.74
C GLN A 110 -21.44 -5.20 -26.70
N SER A 111 -22.26 -6.24 -26.59
CA SER A 111 -23.71 -6.12 -26.42
C SER A 111 -24.05 -5.05 -25.38
N LEU A 112 -25.07 -4.23 -25.67
CA LEU A 112 -25.60 -3.16 -24.80
C LEU A 112 -25.95 -3.65 -23.37
N MET A 113 -26.07 -4.97 -23.17
CA MET A 113 -26.23 -5.61 -21.86
C MET A 113 -25.14 -5.25 -20.84
N ASP A 114 -23.87 -5.21 -21.23
CA ASP A 114 -22.77 -5.00 -20.26
C ASP A 114 -22.76 -3.57 -19.69
N PRO A 115 -22.85 -2.49 -20.50
CA PRO A 115 -23.02 -1.13 -19.98
C PRO A 115 -24.31 -0.94 -19.17
N MET A 116 -25.39 -1.62 -19.56
CA MET A 116 -26.70 -1.48 -18.93
C MET A 116 -26.73 -2.12 -17.53
N LYS A 117 -26.05 -3.25 -17.35
CA LYS A 117 -25.86 -3.89 -16.05
C LYS A 117 -25.01 -3.05 -15.09
N ILE A 118 -23.99 -2.35 -15.62
CA ILE A 118 -23.21 -1.39 -14.81
C ILE A 118 -24.11 -0.24 -14.33
N LEU A 119 -25.01 0.25 -15.19
CA LEU A 119 -25.97 1.30 -14.83
C LEU A 119 -26.95 0.85 -13.74
N GLU A 120 -27.41 -0.39 -13.81
CA GLU A 120 -28.29 -1.01 -12.80
C GLU A 120 -27.60 -1.06 -11.44
N VAL A 121 -26.35 -1.54 -11.38
CA VAL A 121 -25.55 -1.56 -10.13
C VAL A 121 -25.33 -0.15 -9.58
N MET A 122 -25.07 0.84 -10.44
CA MET A 122 -24.96 2.23 -10.00
C MET A 122 -26.29 2.74 -9.41
N TYR A 123 -27.42 2.40 -10.02
CA TYR A 123 -28.74 2.78 -9.51
C TYR A 123 -29.05 2.13 -8.17
N GLU A 124 -28.69 0.86 -7.98
CA GLU A 124 -28.83 0.16 -6.70
C GLU A 124 -28.00 0.84 -5.59
N ASP A 125 -26.75 1.22 -5.88
CA ASP A 125 -25.91 1.96 -4.92
C ASP A 125 -26.51 3.32 -4.55
N TYR A 126 -27.05 4.06 -5.53
CA TYR A 126 -27.75 5.31 -5.26
C TYR A 126 -29.00 5.10 -4.39
N ASN A 127 -29.77 4.04 -4.61
CA ASN A 127 -30.94 3.72 -3.80
C ASN A 127 -30.55 3.35 -2.36
N LEU A 128 -29.49 2.55 -2.17
CA LEU A 128 -28.94 2.26 -0.85
C LEU A 128 -28.49 3.53 -0.10
N ARG A 129 -27.88 4.47 -0.82
CA ARG A 129 -27.49 5.78 -0.27
C ARG A 129 -28.70 6.65 0.09
N LEU A 130 -29.80 6.55 -0.66
CA LEU A 130 -31.06 7.21 -0.32
C LEU A 130 -31.72 6.58 0.92
N ASP A 131 -31.72 5.25 1.01
CA ASP A 131 -32.31 4.51 2.13
C ASP A 131 -31.54 4.70 3.44
N SER A 132 -30.23 5.01 3.35
CA SER A 132 -29.37 5.29 4.51
C SER A 132 -29.37 6.75 4.97
N LEU A 133 -30.16 7.63 4.34
CA LEU A 133 -30.33 9.01 4.82
C LEU A 133 -31.10 9.05 6.14
N ASP A 134 -30.57 9.81 7.11
CA ASP A 134 -31.28 10.06 8.37
C ASP A 134 -32.58 10.82 8.11
N PHE A 135 -33.67 10.30 8.67
CA PHE A 135 -35.01 10.88 8.63
C PHE A 135 -35.04 12.37 9.03
N LYS A 136 -34.12 12.82 9.89
CA LYS A 136 -33.97 14.25 10.23
C LYS A 136 -33.55 15.11 9.03
N VAL A 137 -32.59 14.63 8.24
CA VAL A 137 -32.11 15.33 7.03
C VAL A 137 -33.22 15.38 5.99
N VAL A 138 -33.96 14.28 5.82
CA VAL A 138 -35.09 14.21 4.90
C VAL A 138 -36.22 15.16 5.30
N LYS A 139 -36.59 15.20 6.59
CA LYS A 139 -37.60 16.14 7.09
C LYS A 139 -37.19 17.60 6.96
N GLN A 140 -35.90 17.89 7.16
CA GLN A 140 -35.39 19.25 7.02
C GLN A 140 -35.42 19.69 5.56
N ALA A 141 -34.95 18.84 4.64
CA ALA A 141 -35.04 19.12 3.20
C ALA A 141 -36.50 19.28 2.73
N GLN A 142 -37.44 18.47 3.21
CA GLN A 142 -38.87 18.65 2.93
C GLN A 142 -39.37 20.01 3.42
N SER A 143 -39.07 20.37 4.67
CA SER A 143 -39.48 21.64 5.25
C SER A 143 -38.91 22.83 4.47
N ASP A 144 -37.65 22.76 4.06
CA ASP A 144 -36.98 23.81 3.30
C ASP A 144 -37.57 23.93 1.89
N PHE A 145 -37.90 22.80 1.25
CA PHE A 145 -38.56 22.78 -0.05
C PHE A 145 -39.97 23.38 0.02
N PHE A 146 -40.78 22.98 1.00
CA PHE A 146 -42.10 23.58 1.21
C PHE A 146 -42.03 25.07 1.50
N ALA A 147 -41.04 25.53 2.27
CA ALA A 147 -40.83 26.94 2.55
C ALA A 147 -40.45 27.73 1.28
N GLN A 148 -39.62 27.16 0.41
CA GLN A 148 -39.30 27.76 -0.89
C GLN A 148 -40.51 27.82 -1.82
N ASP A 149 -41.30 26.75 -1.90
CA ASP A 149 -42.50 26.69 -2.74
C ASP A 149 -43.56 27.71 -2.28
N LEU A 150 -43.76 27.83 -0.97
CA LEU A 150 -44.64 28.85 -0.38
C LEU A 150 -44.17 30.27 -0.70
N LYS A 151 -42.84 30.48 -0.71
CA LYS A 151 -42.24 31.76 -1.08
C LYS A 151 -42.42 32.06 -2.57
N MET A 152 -42.22 31.07 -3.45
CA MET A 152 -42.49 31.20 -4.89
C MET A 152 -43.97 31.50 -5.17
N MET A 153 -44.90 30.78 -4.53
CA MET A 153 -46.34 31.05 -4.67
C MET A 153 -46.73 32.44 -4.19
N ARG A 154 -46.19 32.91 -3.05
CA ARG A 154 -46.42 34.27 -2.57
C ARG A 154 -45.89 35.33 -3.54
N ASN A 155 -44.68 35.13 -4.05
CA ASN A 155 -44.07 36.05 -5.01
C ASN A 155 -44.86 36.10 -6.32
N ALA A 156 -45.36 34.96 -6.79
CA ALA A 156 -46.25 34.90 -7.95
C ALA A 156 -47.57 35.65 -7.71
N TYR A 157 -48.18 35.47 -6.55
CA TYR A 157 -49.43 36.15 -6.18
C TYR A 157 -49.26 37.67 -6.01
N THR A 158 -48.12 38.13 -5.48
CA THR A 158 -47.82 39.57 -5.41
C THR A 158 -47.56 40.16 -6.78
N ALA A 159 -46.85 39.44 -7.66
CA ALA A 159 -46.60 39.88 -9.02
C ALA A 159 -47.90 39.98 -9.86
N GLU A 160 -48.88 39.10 -9.61
CA GLU A 160 -50.21 39.17 -10.24
C GLU A 160 -51.04 40.37 -9.75
N ARG A 161 -50.80 40.87 -8.53
CA ARG A 161 -51.50 42.02 -7.95
C ARG A 161 -50.91 43.38 -8.30
N GLU A 162 -49.67 43.40 -8.79
CA GLU A 162 -48.98 44.62 -9.25
C GLU A 162 -49.14 44.87 -10.77
N LEU A 163 -49.96 44.06 -11.44
CA LEU A 163 -50.48 44.25 -12.80
C LEU A 163 -51.87 44.90 -12.79
#